data_AF-A0A2X3F9S7-F1
#
_entry.id   AF-A0A2X3F9S7-F1
#
_cell.length_a   1.000
_cell.length_b   1.000
_cell.length_c   1.000
_cell.angle_alpha   90.00
_cell.angle_beta   90.00
_cell.angle_gamma   90.00
#
_symmetry.space_group_name_H-M   'P 1'
#
loop_
_entity.id
_entity.type
_entity.pdbx_description
1 polymer ?
#
loop_
_entity_poly.entity_id
_entity_poly.type
_entity_poly.pdbx_seq_one_letter_code
_entity_poly.pdbx_strand_id
1 'polypeptide(L)'
;MARSLLPNFSGQGIFTAILVAIYSTELYAFLKRHNITIRLPPEVPAGVARSFEILIPVLAIILTLHPLNLFIEAQLGMIIPEAIMSLVKPLVAASDTLPAILLSVLVCQVLWFAGIHGALIVTGIMNPFWMANLSVNQAAMAAGTAIPHIYVQGFWDHYLLIGGVGSTLPLALMLLRSKAVHLRTIGRMGVVPGVIQY
;
A
#
# COMPACT_ATOMS: atom_id res chain seq x y z
N MET A 1 30.17 9.24 -10.65
CA MET A 1 29.06 8.66 -11.43
C MET A 1 27.79 8.91 -10.62
N ALA A 2 26.86 9.74 -11.10
CA ALA A 2 25.65 10.07 -10.34
C ALA A 2 24.72 8.86 -10.30
N ARG A 3 24.36 8.38 -9.10
CA ARG A 3 23.46 7.24 -8.91
C ARG A 3 22.05 7.63 -9.36
N SER A 4 21.40 6.80 -10.17
CA SER A 4 20.05 7.10 -10.63
C SER A 4 19.04 7.00 -9.48
N LEU A 5 18.26 8.05 -9.25
CA LEU A 5 17.23 8.07 -8.20
C LEU A 5 15.89 7.46 -8.66
N LEU A 6 15.71 7.23 -9.96
CA LEU A 6 14.47 6.75 -10.57
C LEU A 6 13.91 5.46 -9.94
N PRO A 7 14.73 4.45 -9.58
CA PRO A 7 14.21 3.25 -8.91
C PRO A 7 13.54 3.56 -7.57
N ASN A 8 14.00 4.59 -6.86
CA ASN A 8 13.42 4.96 -5.56
C ASN A 8 12.02 5.59 -5.68
N PHE A 9 11.58 5.94 -6.89
CA PHE A 9 10.22 6.40 -7.15
C PHE A 9 9.30 5.27 -7.64
N SER A 10 9.81 4.04 -7.78
CA SER A 10 9.03 2.85 -8.13
C SER A 10 8.69 1.99 -6.89
N GLY A 11 8.33 0.72 -7.10
CA GLY A 11 8.07 -0.22 -6.01
C GLY A 11 9.24 -0.41 -5.03
N GLN A 12 10.48 -0.04 -5.39
CA GLN A 12 11.60 -0.04 -4.43
C GLN A 12 11.44 0.99 -3.31
N GLY A 13 10.80 2.13 -3.59
CA GLY A 13 10.63 3.22 -2.62
C GLY A 13 9.40 3.11 -1.75
N ILE A 14 8.47 2.17 -1.99
CA ILE A 14 7.15 2.18 -1.36
C ILE A 14 7.21 2.05 0.18
N PHE A 15 8.04 1.16 0.69
CA PHE A 15 8.23 1.00 2.15
C PHE A 15 8.83 2.25 2.78
N THR A 16 9.79 2.87 2.09
CA THR A 16 10.38 4.13 2.52
C THR A 16 9.37 5.26 2.48
N ALA A 17 8.53 5.33 1.46
CA ALA A 17 7.48 6.32 1.35
C ALA A 17 6.51 6.23 2.54
N ILE A 18 6.10 5.02 2.93
CA ILE A 18 5.23 4.80 4.10
C ILE A 18 5.91 5.28 5.39
N LEU A 19 7.14 4.84 5.65
CA LEU A 19 7.87 5.19 6.88
C LEU A 19 8.15 6.69 6.96
N VAL A 20 8.59 7.30 5.86
CA VAL A 20 8.87 8.74 5.79
C VAL A 20 7.59 9.56 5.86
N ALA A 21 6.48 9.10 5.27
CA ALA A 21 5.19 9.77 5.38
C ALA A 21 4.67 9.78 6.83
N ILE A 22 4.75 8.65 7.53
CA ILE A 22 4.38 8.56 8.96
C ILE A 22 5.29 9.50 9.77
N TYR A 23 6.61 9.37 9.61
CA TYR A 23 7.59 10.18 10.33
C TYR A 23 7.39 11.69 10.12
N SER A 24 7.29 12.12 8.86
CA SER A 24 7.13 13.53 8.52
C SER A 24 5.81 14.10 9.04
N THR A 25 4.72 13.34 8.94
CA THR A 25 3.40 13.75 9.44
C THR A 25 3.38 13.86 10.96
N GLU A 26 3.94 12.89 11.68
CA GLU A 26 4.00 12.91 13.14
C GLU A 26 4.93 14.01 13.66
N LEU A 27 6.10 14.21 13.04
CA LEU A 27 7.01 15.30 13.40
C LEU A 27 6.35 16.66 13.15
N TYR A 28 5.68 16.83 12.01
CA TYR A 28 4.91 18.03 11.71
C TYR A 28 3.83 18.28 12.79
N ALA A 29 3.01 17.26 13.10
CA ALA A 29 1.95 17.36 14.08
C ALA A 29 2.48 17.64 15.49
N PHE A 30 3.61 17.05 15.86
CA PHE A 30 4.31 17.30 17.11
C PHE A 30 4.74 18.78 17.22
N LEU A 31 5.49 19.29 16.23
CA LEU A 31 5.96 20.67 16.24
C LEU A 31 4.81 21.67 16.28
N LYS A 32 3.74 21.40 15.53
CA LYS A 32 2.53 22.22 15.55
C LYS A 32 1.82 22.21 16.91
N ARG A 33 1.65 21.04 17.54
CA ARG A 33 1.06 20.90 18.89
C ARG A 33 1.85 21.66 19.96
N HIS A 34 3.17 21.73 19.82
CA HIS A 34 4.06 22.46 20.73
C HIS A 34 4.26 23.94 20.35
N ASN A 35 3.51 24.46 19.37
CA ASN A 35 3.63 25.84 18.86
C ASN A 35 5.04 26.18 18.32
N ILE A 36 5.82 25.17 17.91
CA ILE A 36 7.15 25.32 17.31
C ILE A 36 6.98 25.59 15.81
N THR A 37 6.45 26.78 15.50
CA THR A 37 6.07 27.23 14.15
C THR A 37 6.28 28.73 14.05
N ILE A 38 6.46 29.26 12.84
CA ILE A 38 6.50 30.71 12.64
C ILE A 38 5.07 31.21 12.56
N ARG A 39 4.68 32.08 13.51
CA ARG A 39 3.36 32.69 13.56
C ARG A 39 3.45 34.12 13.08
N LEU A 40 2.62 34.46 12.09
CA LEU A 40 2.48 35.81 11.61
C LEU A 40 1.25 36.47 12.24
N PRO A 41 1.24 37.81 12.37
CA PRO A 41 0.09 38.56 12.84
C PRO A 41 -1.17 38.31 11.98
N PRO A 42 -2.39 38.47 12.55
CA PRO A 42 -3.65 38.21 11.85
C PRO A 42 -3.89 39.13 10.63
N GLU A 43 -3.16 40.24 10.54
CA GLU A 43 -3.18 41.16 9.39
C GLU A 43 -2.56 40.55 8.13
N VAL A 44 -1.78 39.48 8.27
CA VAL A 44 -1.13 38.81 7.14
C VAL A 44 -2.10 37.82 6.46
N PRO A 45 -2.23 37.84 5.12
CA PRO A 45 -3.08 36.90 4.39
C PRO A 45 -2.81 35.43 4.75
N ALA A 46 -3.89 34.65 4.93
CA ALA A 46 -3.83 33.28 5.42
C ALA A 46 -2.91 32.35 4.62
N GLY A 47 -2.80 32.55 3.29
CA GLY A 47 -1.88 31.79 2.44
C GLY A 47 -0.42 31.99 2.83
N VAL A 48 -0.02 33.25 3.07
CA VAL A 48 1.35 33.60 3.48
C VAL A 48 1.63 33.06 4.88
N ALA A 49 0.71 33.27 5.83
CA ALA A 49 0.84 32.74 7.19
C ALA A 49 1.04 31.22 7.20
N ARG A 50 0.29 30.47 6.39
CA ARG A 50 0.41 29.02 6.28
C ARG A 50 1.76 28.57 5.73
N SER A 51 2.31 29.26 4.73
CA SER A 51 3.65 28.94 4.20
C SER A 51 4.76 29.09 5.24
N PHE A 52 4.68 30.14 6.09
CA PHE A 52 5.64 30.34 7.18
C PHE A 52 5.43 29.35 8.33
N GLU A 53 4.19 29.00 8.64
CA GLU A 53 3.85 28.01 9.68
C GLU A 53 4.53 26.64 9.39
N ILE A 54 4.57 26.24 8.12
CA ILE A 54 5.14 24.95 7.67
C ILE A 54 6.68 24.97 7.59
N LEU A 55 7.32 26.16 7.58
CA LEU A 55 8.75 26.30 7.31
C LEU A 55 9.63 25.55 8.33
N ILE A 56 9.37 25.73 9.63
CA ILE A 56 10.13 25.03 10.69
C ILE A 56 9.92 23.52 10.61
N PRO A 57 8.68 22.99 10.50
CA PRO A 57 8.46 21.57 10.29
C PRO A 57 9.21 20.97 9.10
N VAL A 58 9.19 21.62 7.94
CA VAL A 58 9.90 21.13 6.74
C VAL A 58 11.41 21.12 6.98
N LEU A 59 11.95 22.18 7.56
CA LEU A 59 13.37 22.25 7.88
C LEU A 59 13.77 21.15 8.87
N ALA A 60 12.96 20.90 9.90
CA ALA A 60 13.21 19.82 10.86
C ALA A 60 13.27 18.45 10.17
N ILE A 61 12.34 18.16 9.25
CA ILE A 61 12.34 16.90 8.48
C ILE A 61 13.62 16.76 7.63
N ILE A 62 14.05 17.83 6.97
CA ILE A 62 15.28 17.81 6.16
C ILE A 62 16.51 17.61 7.06
N LEU A 63 16.58 18.34 8.17
CA LEU A 63 17.70 18.29 9.11
C LEU A 63 17.79 16.98 9.88
N THR A 64 16.74 16.17 9.91
CA THR A 64 16.80 14.82 10.50
C THR A 64 17.06 13.76 9.44
N LEU A 65 16.33 13.75 8.33
CA LEU A 65 16.44 12.68 7.32
C LEU A 65 17.68 12.80 6.46
N HIS A 66 18.13 14.01 6.10
CA HIS A 66 19.29 14.16 5.23
C HIS A 66 20.60 13.74 5.92
N PRO A 67 20.91 14.20 7.16
CA PRO A 67 22.08 13.70 7.88
C PRO A 67 22.01 12.20 8.17
N LEU A 68 20.82 11.68 8.50
CA LEU A 68 20.63 10.24 8.67
C LEU A 68 20.95 9.47 7.38
N ASN A 69 20.55 9.99 6.21
CA ASN A 69 20.86 9.38 4.92
C ASN A 69 22.36 9.35 4.67
N LEU A 70 23.06 10.46 4.90
CA LEU A 70 24.52 10.52 4.75
C LEU A 70 25.24 9.55 5.69
N PHE A 71 24.74 9.43 6.93
CA PHE A 71 25.29 8.48 7.89
C PHE A 71 25.13 7.02 7.42
N ILE A 72 23.93 6.63 7.01
CA ILE A 72 23.66 5.28 6.49
C ILE A 72 24.47 4.99 5.23
N GLU A 73 24.57 5.97 4.32
CA GLU A 73 25.36 5.86 3.11
C GLU A 73 26.85 5.66 3.43
N ALA A 74 27.40 6.39 4.42
CA ALA A 74 28.79 6.23 4.84
C ALA A 74 29.07 4.86 5.50
N GLN A 75 28.10 4.27 6.20
CA GLN A 75 28.28 3.00 6.90
C GLN A 75 28.03 1.78 6.00
N LEU A 76 27.01 1.85 5.13
CA LEU A 76 26.49 0.69 4.39
C LEU A 76 26.66 0.81 2.87
N GLY A 77 27.07 1.97 2.35
CA GLY A 77 27.08 2.24 0.90
C GLY A 77 25.68 2.29 0.28
N MET A 78 24.63 2.34 1.10
CA MET A 78 23.23 2.37 0.69
C MET A 78 22.57 3.67 1.15
N ILE A 79 21.70 4.23 0.32
CA ILE A 79 20.81 5.32 0.76
C ILE A 79 19.62 4.74 1.53
N ILE A 80 18.90 5.56 2.29
CA ILE A 80 17.76 5.15 3.12
C ILE A 80 16.78 4.24 2.37
N PRO A 81 16.34 4.56 1.13
CA PRO A 81 15.42 3.70 0.39
C PRO A 81 15.92 2.27 0.20
N GLU A 82 17.19 2.13 -0.15
CA GLU A 82 17.82 0.85 -0.42
C GLU A 82 18.08 0.09 0.88
N ALA A 83 18.51 0.78 1.93
CA ALA A 83 18.71 0.18 3.24
C ALA A 83 17.38 -0.41 3.77
N ILE A 84 16.28 0.35 3.67
CA ILE A 84 14.95 -0.13 4.05
C ILE A 84 14.53 -1.31 3.18
N MET A 85 14.66 -1.19 1.85
CA MET A 85 14.31 -2.28 0.94
C MET A 85 15.12 -3.55 1.23
N SER A 86 16.42 -3.41 1.51
CA SER A 86 17.30 -4.53 1.85
C SER A 86 16.85 -5.26 3.12
N LEU A 87 16.37 -4.50 4.12
CA LEU A 87 15.85 -5.04 5.37
C LEU A 87 14.52 -5.78 5.16
N VAL A 88 13.61 -5.24 4.34
CA VAL A 88 12.28 -5.85 4.11
C VAL A 88 12.28 -6.92 3.02
N LYS A 89 13.34 -7.04 2.23
CA LYS A 89 13.44 -8.00 1.11
C LYS A 89 13.07 -9.45 1.50
N PRO A 90 13.48 -10.00 2.65
CA PRO A 90 13.07 -11.35 3.05
C PRO A 90 11.55 -11.45 3.27
N LEU A 91 10.93 -10.38 3.79
CA LEU A 91 9.48 -10.31 4.00
C LEU A 91 8.74 -10.18 2.66
N VAL A 92 9.27 -9.39 1.71
CA VAL A 92 8.76 -9.32 0.34
C VAL A 92 8.80 -10.69 -0.33
N ALA A 93 9.92 -11.40 -0.22
CA ALA A 93 10.02 -12.76 -0.76
C ALA A 93 9.03 -13.73 -0.09
N ALA A 94 8.90 -13.68 1.24
CA ALA A 94 7.94 -14.51 1.97
C ALA A 94 6.48 -14.21 1.61
N SER A 95 6.19 -12.94 1.28
CA SER A 95 4.83 -12.49 0.93
C SER A 95 4.32 -13.10 -0.38
N ASP A 96 5.20 -13.53 -1.29
CA ASP A 96 4.88 -14.10 -2.61
C ASP A 96 4.85 -15.63 -2.62
N THR A 97 4.54 -16.25 -1.47
CA THR A 97 4.50 -17.71 -1.32
C THR A 97 3.07 -18.23 -1.19
N LEU A 98 2.84 -19.49 -1.55
CA LEU A 98 1.51 -20.12 -1.39
C LEU A 98 0.98 -20.04 0.06
N PRO A 99 1.78 -20.30 1.12
CA PRO A 99 1.32 -20.09 2.49
C PRO A 99 0.89 -18.66 2.78
N ALA A 100 1.59 -17.65 2.25
CA ALA A 100 1.20 -16.25 2.41
C ALA A 100 -0.14 -15.95 1.71
N ILE A 101 -0.35 -16.48 0.50
CA ILE A 101 -1.64 -16.39 -0.21
C ILE A 101 -2.75 -17.01 0.65
N LEU A 102 -2.59 -18.26 1.08
CA LEU A 102 -3.60 -18.97 1.86
C LEU A 102 -3.91 -18.26 3.18
N LEU A 103 -2.89 -17.77 3.88
CA LEU A 103 -3.07 -17.01 5.11
C LEU A 103 -3.83 -15.70 4.88
N SER A 104 -3.47 -14.95 3.84
CA SER A 104 -4.14 -13.69 3.51
C SER A 104 -5.63 -13.89 3.16
N VAL A 105 -5.96 -14.96 2.42
CA VAL A 105 -7.35 -15.33 2.14
C VAL A 105 -8.06 -15.75 3.42
N LEU A 106 -7.45 -16.61 4.25
CA LEU A 106 -8.04 -17.06 5.51
C LEU A 106 -8.37 -15.87 6.42
N VAL A 107 -7.44 -14.95 6.62
CA VAL A 107 -7.65 -13.73 7.41
C VAL A 107 -8.78 -12.89 6.83
N CYS A 108 -8.81 -12.69 5.51
CA CYS A 108 -9.89 -11.96 4.84
C CYS A 108 -11.26 -12.59 5.14
N GLN A 109 -11.39 -13.92 4.99
CA GLN A 109 -12.66 -14.62 5.20
C GLN A 109 -13.09 -14.61 6.66
N VAL A 110 -12.16 -14.79 7.61
CA VAL A 110 -12.46 -14.72 9.05
C VAL A 110 -12.95 -13.33 9.45
N LEU A 111 -12.34 -12.28 8.91
CA LEU A 111 -12.78 -10.91 9.16
C LEU A 111 -14.18 -10.66 8.58
N TRP A 112 -14.46 -11.10 7.35
CA TRP A 112 -15.80 -11.00 6.76
C TRP A 112 -16.84 -11.81 7.52
N PHE A 113 -16.48 -12.99 8.01
CA PHE A 113 -17.33 -13.78 8.91
C PHE A 113 -17.67 -13.02 10.20
N ALA A 114 -16.73 -12.25 10.74
CA ALA A 114 -16.94 -11.38 11.90
C ALA A 114 -17.64 -10.04 11.58
N GLY A 115 -18.04 -9.80 10.31
CA GLY A 115 -18.68 -8.54 9.88
C GLY A 115 -17.71 -7.37 9.67
N ILE A 116 -16.40 -7.62 9.67
CA ILE A 116 -15.35 -6.64 9.36
C ILE A 116 -14.99 -6.78 7.88
N HIS A 117 -14.76 -5.65 7.20
CA HIS A 117 -14.42 -5.65 5.77
C HIS A 117 -12.98 -6.19 5.53
N GLY A 118 -12.80 -7.51 5.61
CA GLY A 118 -11.50 -8.18 5.60
C GLY A 118 -10.62 -7.87 4.39
N ALA A 119 -11.25 -7.66 3.24
CA ALA A 119 -10.53 -7.32 2.02
C ALA A 119 -9.75 -6.00 2.16
N LEU A 120 -10.32 -4.96 2.78
CA LEU A 120 -9.65 -3.66 2.94
C LEU A 120 -8.45 -3.75 3.88
N ILE A 121 -8.57 -4.56 4.94
CA ILE A 121 -7.48 -4.80 5.90
C ILE A 121 -6.33 -5.52 5.21
N VAL A 122 -6.63 -6.64 4.51
CA VAL A 122 -5.61 -7.42 3.81
C VAL A 122 -4.95 -6.61 2.70
N THR A 123 -5.73 -5.91 1.86
CA THR A 123 -5.16 -5.05 0.82
C THR A 123 -4.31 -3.94 1.42
N GLY A 124 -4.72 -3.32 2.52
CA GLY A 124 -3.95 -2.27 3.18
C GLY A 124 -2.56 -2.74 3.65
N ILE A 125 -2.47 -3.98 4.13
CA ILE A 125 -1.20 -4.59 4.55
C ILE A 125 -0.39 -5.08 3.34
N MET A 126 -1.04 -5.69 2.36
CA MET A 126 -0.37 -6.39 1.24
C MET A 126 0.07 -5.45 0.12
N ASN A 127 -0.56 -4.29 -0.05
CA ASN A 127 -0.31 -3.39 -1.17
C ASN A 127 1.18 -3.00 -1.34
N PRO A 128 1.94 -2.64 -0.28
CA PRO A 128 3.37 -2.33 -0.42
C PRO A 128 4.19 -3.50 -0.99
N PHE A 129 3.85 -4.74 -0.61
CA PHE A 129 4.48 -5.95 -1.13
C PHE A 129 4.12 -6.19 -2.60
N TRP A 130 2.83 -6.06 -2.93
CA TRP A 130 2.37 -6.18 -4.31
C TRP A 130 2.96 -5.12 -5.23
N MET A 131 3.11 -3.86 -4.77
CA MET A 131 3.75 -2.80 -5.55
C MET A 131 5.24 -3.10 -5.82
N ALA A 132 5.96 -3.61 -4.81
CA ALA A 132 7.35 -4.02 -4.98
C ALA A 132 7.49 -5.14 -6.02
N ASN A 133 6.68 -6.19 -5.91
CA ASN A 133 6.66 -7.31 -6.85
C ASN A 133 6.18 -6.90 -8.25
N LEU A 134 5.15 -6.06 -8.34
CA LEU A 134 4.63 -5.54 -9.61
C LEU A 134 5.68 -4.70 -10.34
N SER A 135 6.47 -3.90 -9.61
CA SER A 135 7.57 -3.14 -10.21
C SER A 135 8.64 -4.04 -10.81
N VAL A 136 8.95 -5.18 -10.18
CA VAL A 136 9.87 -6.18 -10.74
C VAL A 136 9.27 -6.84 -11.99
N ASN A 137 7.99 -7.19 -11.95
CA ASN A 137 7.27 -7.75 -13.10
C ASN A 137 7.23 -6.78 -14.28
N GLN A 138 7.00 -5.49 -14.05
CA GLN A 138 7.01 -4.46 -15.10
C GLN A 138 8.38 -4.32 -15.76
N ALA A 139 9.46 -4.36 -14.97
CA ALA A 139 10.82 -4.32 -15.50
C ALA A 139 11.14 -5.58 -16.33
N ALA A 140 10.74 -6.77 -15.86
CA ALA A 140 10.90 -8.02 -16.61
C ALA A 140 10.12 -8.01 -17.93
N MET A 141 8.86 -7.54 -17.89
CA MET A 141 8.02 -7.39 -19.06
C MET A 141 8.62 -6.41 -20.09
N ALA A 142 9.12 -5.26 -19.64
CA ALA A 142 9.78 -4.28 -20.51
C ALA A 142 11.09 -4.82 -21.11
N ALA A 143 11.79 -5.69 -20.39
CA ALA A 143 13.01 -6.37 -20.87
C ALA A 143 12.72 -7.61 -21.73
N GLY A 144 11.45 -8.01 -21.88
CA GLY A 144 11.07 -9.24 -22.60
C GLY A 144 11.53 -10.53 -21.90
N THR A 145 11.75 -10.49 -20.59
CA THR A 145 12.16 -11.66 -19.79
C THR A 145 10.97 -12.28 -19.05
N ALA A 146 11.19 -13.45 -18.43
CA ALA A 146 10.17 -14.13 -17.66
C ALA A 146 9.68 -13.27 -16.48
N ILE A 147 8.36 -13.17 -16.32
CA ILE A 147 7.70 -12.44 -15.23
C ILE A 147 7.77 -13.29 -13.95
N PRO A 148 8.48 -12.85 -12.89
CA PRO A 148 8.81 -13.73 -11.77
C PRO A 148 7.73 -13.85 -10.69
N HIS A 149 6.95 -12.79 -10.42
CA HIS A 149 6.02 -12.76 -9.28
C HIS A 149 4.59 -13.03 -9.72
N ILE A 150 3.91 -13.94 -9.02
CA ILE A 150 2.52 -14.31 -9.30
C ILE A 150 1.57 -13.55 -8.38
N TYR A 151 1.90 -13.45 -7.09
CA TYR A 151 1.01 -12.84 -6.11
C TYR A 151 1.20 -11.33 -6.06
N VAL A 152 0.53 -10.66 -7.00
CA VAL A 152 0.36 -9.21 -7.08
C VAL A 152 -1.13 -8.85 -6.97
N GLN A 153 -1.45 -7.56 -6.85
CA GLN A 153 -2.84 -7.11 -6.69
C GLN A 153 -3.79 -7.68 -7.75
N GLY A 154 -3.35 -7.78 -9.01
CA GLY A 154 -4.16 -8.38 -10.08
C GLY A 154 -4.59 -9.82 -9.81
N PHE A 155 -3.74 -10.63 -9.15
CA PHE A 155 -4.08 -11.99 -8.74
C PHE A 155 -5.18 -12.00 -7.67
N TRP A 156 -5.06 -11.13 -6.68
CA TRP A 156 -6.05 -10.95 -5.62
C TRP A 156 -7.42 -10.56 -6.18
N ASP A 157 -7.46 -9.52 -7.01
CA ASP A 157 -8.70 -8.95 -7.54
C ASP A 157 -9.39 -9.88 -8.55
N HIS A 158 -8.63 -10.52 -9.46
CA HIS A 158 -9.21 -11.21 -10.62
C HIS A 158 -9.27 -12.74 -10.49
N TYR A 159 -8.49 -13.35 -9.59
CA TYR A 159 -8.45 -14.81 -9.45
C TYR A 159 -8.99 -15.30 -8.10
N LEU A 160 -8.86 -14.51 -7.02
CA LEU A 160 -9.34 -14.91 -5.69
C LEU A 160 -10.75 -14.37 -5.38
N LEU A 161 -11.06 -13.16 -5.86
CA LEU A 161 -12.25 -12.40 -5.48
C LEU A 161 -13.28 -12.28 -6.60
N ILE A 162 -13.47 -13.35 -7.37
CA ILE A 162 -14.35 -13.36 -8.55
C ILE A 162 -15.80 -13.01 -8.15
N GLY A 163 -16.19 -11.77 -8.45
CA GLY A 163 -17.50 -11.26 -8.13
C GLY A 163 -17.75 -10.88 -6.68
N GLY A 164 -16.67 -10.66 -5.92
CA GLY A 164 -16.68 -10.27 -4.53
C GLY A 164 -15.90 -11.24 -3.63
N VAL A 165 -16.09 -11.10 -2.33
CA VAL A 165 -15.32 -11.89 -1.36
C VAL A 165 -15.80 -13.32 -1.27
N GLY A 166 -14.88 -14.27 -1.52
CA GLY A 166 -15.19 -15.70 -1.51
C GLY A 166 -15.69 -16.22 -2.86
N SER A 167 -15.41 -15.51 -3.95
CA SER A 167 -15.86 -15.87 -5.30
C SER A 167 -17.40 -15.99 -5.38
N THR A 168 -18.09 -14.91 -5.02
CA THR A 168 -19.55 -14.87 -4.86
C THR A 168 -20.33 -14.90 -6.17
N LEU A 169 -19.72 -14.56 -7.32
CA LEU A 169 -20.43 -14.64 -8.61
C LEU A 169 -20.81 -16.08 -9.00
N PRO A 170 -19.89 -17.07 -8.97
CA PRO A 170 -20.26 -18.48 -9.13
C PRO A 170 -21.41 -18.91 -8.20
N LEU A 171 -21.38 -18.48 -6.93
CA LEU A 171 -22.45 -18.76 -5.98
C LEU A 171 -23.77 -18.13 -6.40
N ALA A 172 -23.78 -16.85 -6.77
CA ALA A 172 -24.98 -16.14 -7.23
C ALA A 172 -25.63 -16.83 -8.45
N LEU A 173 -24.81 -17.29 -9.41
CA LEU A 173 -25.27 -18.05 -10.58
C LEU A 173 -25.89 -19.40 -10.18
N MET A 174 -25.30 -20.12 -9.22
CA MET A 174 -25.88 -21.36 -8.68
C MET A 174 -27.21 -21.10 -7.97
N LEU A 175 -27.33 -20.00 -7.22
CA LEU A 175 -28.55 -19.63 -6.51
C LEU A 175 -29.73 -19.34 -7.46
N LEU A 176 -29.50 -18.92 -8.70
CA LEU A 176 -30.56 -18.75 -9.71
C LEU A 176 -31.35 -20.04 -9.96
N ARG A 177 -30.70 -21.20 -9.79
CA ARG A 177 -31.29 -22.54 -9.97
C ARG A 177 -31.87 -23.12 -8.68
N SER A 178 -31.86 -22.36 -7.57
CA SER A 178 -32.37 -22.84 -6.28
C SER A 178 -33.88 -23.08 -6.31
N LYS A 179 -34.32 -24.15 -5.64
CA LYS A 179 -35.74 -24.43 -5.41
C LYS A 179 -36.36 -23.45 -4.39
N ALA A 180 -35.55 -22.95 -3.46
CA ALA A 180 -36.00 -22.00 -2.45
C ALA A 180 -36.12 -20.60 -3.07
N VAL A 181 -37.32 -20.01 -2.97
CA VAL A 181 -37.62 -18.69 -3.56
C VAL A 181 -36.68 -17.62 -3.01
N HIS A 182 -36.44 -17.61 -1.70
CA HIS A 182 -35.57 -16.64 -1.04
C HIS A 182 -34.14 -16.67 -1.60
N LEU A 183 -33.53 -17.86 -1.71
CA LEU A 183 -32.19 -18.04 -2.27
C LEU A 183 -32.11 -17.62 -3.74
N ARG A 184 -33.13 -17.95 -4.55
CA ARG A 184 -33.21 -17.54 -5.95
C ARG A 184 -33.32 -16.03 -6.12
N THR A 185 -34.03 -15.34 -5.21
CA THR A 185 -34.09 -13.87 -5.18
C THR A 185 -32.72 -13.28 -4.87
N ILE A 186 -31.98 -13.83 -3.89
CA ILE A 186 -30.59 -13.42 -3.59
C ILE A 186 -29.71 -13.58 -4.83
N GLY A 187 -29.77 -14.74 -5.51
CA GLY A 187 -29.01 -14.97 -6.74
C GLY A 187 -29.31 -13.94 -7.83
N ARG A 188 -30.60 -13.62 -8.06
CA ARG A 188 -31.01 -12.61 -9.06
C ARG A 188 -30.47 -11.21 -8.74
N MET A 189 -30.51 -10.82 -7.47
CA MET A 189 -29.99 -9.52 -7.02
C MET A 189 -28.46 -9.47 -7.04
N GLY A 190 -27.79 -10.61 -6.80
CA GLY A 190 -26.33 -10.68 -6.65
C GLY A 190 -25.55 -10.81 -7.97
N VAL A 191 -26.15 -11.26 -9.07
CA VAL A 191 -25.43 -11.46 -10.34
C VAL A 191 -24.91 -10.16 -10.92
N VAL A 192 -25.73 -9.10 -11.00
CA VAL A 192 -25.29 -7.83 -11.60
C VAL A 192 -24.15 -7.20 -10.80
N PRO A 193 -24.25 -7.00 -9.47
CA PRO A 193 -23.13 -6.53 -8.67
C PRO A 193 -21.90 -7.46 -8.78
N GLY A 194 -22.10 -8.78 -8.78
CA GLY A 194 -21.03 -9.76 -8.90
C GLY A 194 -20.31 -9.75 -10.26
N VAL A 195 -20.93 -9.27 -11.34
CA VAL A 195 -20.22 -9.11 -12.63
C VAL A 195 -19.37 -7.84 -12.63
N ILE A 196 -19.90 -6.76 -12.05
CA ILE A 196 -19.31 -5.43 -12.18
C ILE A 196 -18.23 -5.20 -11.10
N GLN A 197 -18.29 -5.91 -9.96
CA GLN A 197 -17.26 -5.90 -8.91
C GLN A 197 -16.94 -4.50 -8.34
N TYR A 198 -17.92 -3.60 -8.30
CA TYR A 198 -17.84 -2.30 -7.62
C TYR A 198 -18.38 -2.36 -6.20
#